data_AF-A0A259PMY3-F1
#
_entry.id   AF-A0A259PMY3-F1
#
_cell.length_a   1.000
_cell.length_b   1.000
_cell.length_c   1.000
_cell.angle_alpha   90.00
_cell.angle_beta   90.00
_cell.angle_gamma   90.00
#
_symmetry.space_group_name_H-M   'P 1'
#
loop_
_entity.id
_entity.type
_entity.pdbx_description
1 polymer ?
#
loop_
_entity_poly.entity_id
_entity_poly.type
_entity_poly.pdbx_seq_one_letter_code
_entity_poly.pdbx_strand_id
1 'polypeptide(L)'
;MKTILRLPIITCLAIFASTSFAQTVPFSASAYNWENNSNNFDNSPYNWQNSPYNFNNSPNNFNATNGVYDNKGNRLAYEVQAPSGVTNYFDNAGNRIGYTPSKR
;
A
#
# COMPACT_ATOMS: atom_id res chain seq x y z
N MET A 1 -16.54 19.45 51.28
CA MET A 1 -15.49 18.43 51.02
C MET A 1 -16.00 17.17 50.32
N LYS A 2 -17.23 16.67 50.56
CA LYS A 2 -17.74 15.39 50.00
C LYS A 2 -17.94 15.36 48.47
N THR A 3 -18.03 16.51 47.79
CA THR A 3 -18.24 16.60 46.34
C THR A 3 -16.95 16.67 45.53
N ILE A 4 -15.84 17.14 46.13
CA ILE A 4 -14.56 17.36 45.44
C ILE A 4 -13.89 16.03 45.04
N LEU A 5 -14.11 14.96 45.82
CA LEU A 5 -13.57 13.62 45.51
C LEU A 5 -14.36 12.88 44.41
N ARG A 6 -15.61 13.28 44.14
CA ARG A 6 -16.48 12.58 43.16
C ARG A 6 -16.17 12.97 41.72
N LEU A 7 -15.76 14.22 41.50
CA LEU A 7 -15.43 14.74 40.18
C LEU A 7 -14.29 13.96 39.49
N PRO A 8 -13.11 13.72 40.12
CA PRO A 8 -12.02 12.97 39.48
C PRO A 8 -12.40 11.52 39.15
N ILE A 9 -13.22 10.89 40.00
CA ILE A 9 -13.69 9.51 39.82
C ILE A 9 -14.60 9.40 38.59
N ILE A 10 -15.50 10.36 38.40
CA ILE A 10 -16.43 10.39 37.25
C ILE A 10 -15.65 10.62 35.94
N THR A 11 -14.65 11.50 35.94
CA THR A 11 -13.78 11.71 34.76
C THR A 11 -12.93 10.47 34.43
N CYS A 12 -12.40 9.76 35.43
CA CYS A 12 -11.68 8.51 35.17
C CYS A 12 -12.60 7.47 34.52
N LEU A 13 -13.82 7.28 35.05
CA LEU A 13 -14.79 6.35 34.47
C LEU A 13 -15.15 6.71 33.02
N ALA A 14 -15.30 8.00 32.72
CA ALA A 14 -15.62 8.45 31.36
C ALA A 14 -14.49 8.16 30.35
N ILE A 15 -13.22 8.23 30.77
CA ILE A 15 -12.07 7.92 29.92
C ILE A 15 -11.96 6.41 29.67
N PHE A 16 -12.16 5.58 30.70
CA PHE A 16 -12.14 4.11 30.55
C PHE A 16 -13.33 3.57 29.72
N ALA A 17 -14.45 4.29 29.67
CA ALA A 17 -15.60 3.93 28.86
C ALA A 17 -15.49 4.35 27.39
N SER A 18 -14.41 5.03 27.00
CA SER A 18 -14.23 5.46 25.60
C SER A 18 -13.92 4.26 24.69
N THR A 19 -14.63 4.19 23.55
CA THR A 19 -14.37 3.18 22.53
C THR A 19 -13.07 3.51 21.80
N SER A 20 -12.11 2.60 21.80
CA SER A 20 -10.94 2.68 20.93
C SER A 20 -11.27 2.08 19.56
N PHE A 21 -11.04 2.86 18.50
CA PHE A 21 -11.07 2.35 17.13
C PHE A 21 -9.64 2.03 16.72
N ALA A 22 -9.32 0.75 16.58
CA ALA A 22 -8.09 0.33 15.92
C ALA A 22 -8.34 0.28 14.40
N GLN A 23 -7.58 1.04 13.62
CA GLN A 23 -7.52 0.79 12.19
C GLN A 23 -6.81 -0.56 11.98
N THR A 24 -7.59 -1.58 11.64
CA THR A 24 -7.04 -2.87 11.22
C THR A 24 -7.01 -2.88 9.69
N VAL A 25 -5.89 -3.33 9.13
CA VAL A 25 -5.82 -3.65 7.71
C VAL A 25 -6.41 -5.05 7.57
N PRO A 26 -7.50 -5.26 6.81
CA PRO A 26 -8.09 -6.58 6.67
C PRO A 26 -7.09 -7.53 6.00
N PHE A 27 -7.21 -8.83 6.26
CA PHE A 27 -6.32 -9.82 5.63
C PHE A 27 -6.34 -9.72 4.09
N SER A 28 -7.48 -9.36 3.49
CA SER A 28 -7.61 -9.11 2.05
C SER A 28 -6.68 -8.01 1.51
N ALA A 29 -6.23 -7.09 2.35
CA ALA A 29 -5.29 -6.03 1.99
C ALA A 29 -3.82 -6.38 2.36
N SER A 30 -3.60 -7.49 3.07
CA SER A 30 -2.29 -7.94 3.52
C SER A 30 -1.41 -8.47 2.38
N ALA A 31 -0.10 -8.29 2.49
CA ALA A 31 0.88 -8.77 1.50
C ALA A 31 0.96 -10.31 1.48
N TYR A 32 0.53 -10.94 2.58
CA TYR A 32 0.46 -12.39 2.71
C TYR A 32 -0.78 -12.99 2.06
N ASN A 33 -1.77 -12.17 1.68
CA ASN A 33 -2.88 -12.65 0.87
C ASN A 33 -2.40 -12.97 -0.55
N TRP A 34 -2.81 -14.12 -1.08
CA TRP A 34 -2.36 -14.60 -2.40
C TRP A 34 -2.63 -13.60 -3.54
N GLU A 35 -3.73 -12.84 -3.49
CA GLU A 35 -4.05 -11.83 -4.52
C GLU A 35 -3.02 -10.70 -4.55
N ASN A 36 -2.42 -10.37 -3.41
CA ASN A 36 -1.46 -9.27 -3.23
C ASN A 36 0.01 -9.72 -3.23
N ASN A 37 0.25 -11.01 -3.05
CA ASN A 37 1.57 -11.56 -2.82
C ASN A 37 2.46 -11.38 -4.06
N SER A 38 3.74 -11.03 -3.87
CA SER A 38 4.71 -10.89 -4.97
C SER A 38 5.08 -12.21 -5.67
N ASN A 39 4.85 -13.35 -5.01
CA ASN A 39 5.07 -14.67 -5.56
C ASN A 39 3.91 -15.15 -6.44
N ASN A 40 2.77 -14.46 -6.41
CA ASN A 40 1.73 -14.65 -7.41
C ASN A 40 2.28 -14.15 -8.76
N PHE A 41 2.21 -14.99 -9.80
CA PHE A 41 2.78 -14.69 -11.11
C PHE A 41 2.31 -13.33 -11.65
N ASP A 42 1.03 -12.99 -11.49
CA ASP A 42 0.45 -11.73 -11.96
C ASP A 42 1.04 -10.48 -11.28
N ASN A 43 1.58 -10.64 -10.07
CA ASN A 43 2.25 -9.57 -9.32
C ASN A 43 3.79 -9.67 -9.39
N SER A 44 4.30 -10.76 -9.93
CA SER A 44 5.72 -11.05 -9.95
C SER A 44 6.42 -10.29 -11.09
N PRO A 45 7.72 -9.97 -10.93
CA PRO A 45 8.49 -9.36 -12.02
C PRO A 45 8.76 -10.31 -13.19
N TYR A 46 8.48 -11.61 -13.02
CA TYR A 46 8.61 -12.61 -14.09
C TYR A 46 7.46 -12.57 -15.09
N ASN A 47 6.35 -11.89 -14.77
CA ASN A 47 5.32 -11.58 -15.75
C ASN A 47 5.82 -10.47 -16.68
N TRP A 48 5.74 -10.68 -18.00
CA TRP A 48 6.17 -9.70 -19.00
C TRP A 48 5.51 -8.33 -18.84
N GLN A 49 4.24 -8.26 -18.42
CA GLN A 49 3.55 -6.99 -18.18
C GLN A 49 4.20 -6.18 -17.06
N ASN A 50 4.79 -6.86 -16.07
CA ASN A 50 5.49 -6.27 -14.94
C ASN A 50 6.97 -6.02 -15.22
N SER A 51 7.52 -6.61 -16.28
CA SER A 51 8.96 -6.60 -16.55
C SER A 51 9.47 -5.20 -16.89
N PRO A 52 10.68 -4.81 -16.44
CA PRO A 52 11.31 -3.55 -16.84
C PRO A 52 11.72 -3.55 -18.32
N TYR A 53 11.80 -4.73 -18.94
CA TYR A 53 12.11 -4.90 -20.36
C TYR A 53 10.90 -4.66 -21.26
N ASN A 54 9.68 -4.60 -20.69
CA ASN A 54 8.52 -4.12 -21.42
C ASN A 54 8.70 -2.64 -21.71
N PHE A 55 8.66 -2.23 -22.98
CA PHE A 55 8.92 -0.86 -23.40
C PHE A 55 8.00 0.17 -22.73
N ASN A 56 6.77 -0.20 -22.38
CA ASN A 56 5.85 0.66 -21.65
C ASN A 56 6.32 0.95 -20.22
N ASN A 57 7.11 0.07 -19.62
CA ASN A 57 7.69 0.21 -18.28
C ASN A 57 9.11 0.78 -18.30
N SER A 58 9.71 0.96 -19.49
CA SER A 58 11.11 1.33 -19.61
C SER A 58 11.33 2.81 -19.24
N PRO A 59 12.39 3.14 -18.48
CA PRO A 59 12.77 4.53 -18.23
C PRO A 59 13.18 5.28 -19.50
N ASN A 60 13.54 4.55 -20.57
CA ASN A 60 13.91 5.13 -21.86
C ASN A 60 12.70 5.49 -22.73
N ASN A 61 11.49 5.08 -22.33
CA ASN A 61 10.27 5.48 -23.00
C ASN A 61 9.75 6.78 -22.39
N PHE A 62 10.09 7.91 -23.02
CA PHE A 62 9.65 9.24 -22.58
C PHE A 62 8.12 9.45 -22.65
N ASN A 63 7.40 8.56 -23.33
CA ASN A 63 5.94 8.57 -23.39
C ASN A 63 5.30 7.56 -22.43
N ALA A 64 6.09 6.89 -21.56
CA ALA A 64 5.54 5.98 -20.56
C ALA A 64 4.62 6.73 -19.59
N THR A 65 3.40 6.24 -19.43
CA THR A 65 2.37 6.87 -18.60
C THR A 65 2.33 6.34 -17.17
N ASN A 66 3.14 5.32 -16.86
CA ASN A 66 3.12 4.61 -15.59
C ASN A 66 4.36 4.84 -14.72
N GLY A 67 5.16 5.88 -15.02
CA GLY A 67 6.32 6.22 -14.20
C GLY A 67 5.91 6.84 -12.87
N VAL A 68 6.65 6.50 -11.80
CA VAL A 68 6.56 7.13 -10.49
C VAL A 68 7.78 8.02 -10.31
N TYR A 69 7.57 9.28 -9.98
CA TYR A 69 8.61 10.32 -9.97
C TYR A 69 8.76 10.97 -8.59
N ASP A 70 9.97 11.43 -8.29
CA ASP A 70 10.21 12.29 -7.14
C ASP A 70 9.74 13.74 -7.39
N ASN A 71 9.89 14.60 -6.38
CA ASN A 71 9.52 16.02 -6.47
C ASN A 71 10.44 16.86 -7.37
N LYS A 72 11.51 16.28 -7.93
CA LYS A 72 12.43 16.91 -8.88
C LYS A 72 12.22 16.40 -10.31
N GLY A 73 11.31 15.45 -10.53
CA GLY A 73 11.02 14.85 -11.83
C GLY A 73 11.94 13.67 -12.19
N ASN A 74 12.73 13.13 -11.25
CA ASN A 74 13.49 11.90 -11.49
C ASN A 74 12.58 10.68 -11.33
N ARG A 75 12.64 9.75 -12.29
CA ARG A 75 11.86 8.52 -12.22
C ARG A 75 12.45 7.57 -11.17
N LEU A 76 11.66 7.25 -10.15
CA LEU A 76 12.02 6.31 -9.09
C LEU A 76 11.61 4.87 -9.42
N ALA A 77 10.45 4.71 -10.04
CA ALA A 77 9.77 3.43 -10.21
C ALA A 77 8.76 3.48 -11.36
N TYR A 78 8.03 2.38 -11.55
CA TYR A 78 6.84 2.32 -12.39
C TYR A 78 5.76 1.45 -11.75
N GLU A 79 4.51 1.74 -12.10
CA GLU A 79 3.35 0.98 -11.65
C GLU A 79 2.75 0.11 -12.74
N VAL A 80 2.24 -1.06 -12.36
CA VAL A 80 1.52 -1.97 -13.26
C VAL A 80 0.34 -2.57 -12.52
N GLN A 81 -0.85 -2.48 -13.11
CA GLN A 81 -2.06 -3.08 -12.53
C GLN A 81 -2.22 -4.54 -12.98
N ALA A 82 -2.29 -5.45 -12.02
CA ALA A 82 -2.61 -6.85 -12.27
C ALA A 82 -4.10 -7.03 -12.61
N PRO A 83 -4.49 -8.14 -13.28
CA PRO A 83 -5.89 -8.45 -13.57
C PRO A 83 -6.79 -8.51 -12.34
N SER A 84 -6.23 -8.82 -11.16
CA SER A 84 -6.92 -8.80 -9.87
C SER A 84 -7.26 -7.40 -9.36
N GLY A 85 -6.78 -6.35 -10.03
CA GLY A 85 -6.91 -4.95 -9.63
C GLY A 85 -5.80 -4.45 -8.70
N VAL A 86 -4.90 -5.34 -8.25
CA VAL A 86 -3.74 -4.97 -7.44
C VAL A 86 -2.79 -4.12 -8.28
N THR A 87 -2.41 -2.95 -7.76
CA THR A 87 -1.37 -2.12 -8.40
C THR A 87 -0.02 -2.48 -7.81
N ASN A 88 0.90 -2.91 -8.65
CA ASN A 88 2.26 -3.28 -8.28
C ASN A 88 3.19 -2.11 -8.58
N TYR A 89 4.14 -1.83 -7.69
CA TYR A 89 5.19 -0.83 -7.90
C TYR A 89 6.54 -1.53 -8.01
N PHE A 90 7.25 -1.29 -9.11
CA PHE A 90 8.55 -1.85 -9.39
C PHE A 90 9.59 -0.74 -9.51
N ASP A 91 10.79 -0.96 -8.98
CA ASP A 91 11.91 -0.07 -9.29
C ASP A 91 12.30 -0.16 -10.78
N ASN A 92 13.15 0.74 -11.27
CA ASN A 92 13.59 0.73 -12.67
C ASN A 92 14.38 -0.53 -13.08
N ALA A 93 14.82 -1.36 -12.12
CA ALA A 93 15.48 -2.64 -12.35
C ALA A 93 14.50 -3.83 -12.38
N GLY A 94 13.21 -3.60 -12.11
CA GLY A 94 12.18 -4.61 -12.13
C GLY A 94 11.94 -5.31 -10.79
N ASN A 95 12.54 -4.86 -9.68
CA ASN A 95 12.23 -5.43 -8.37
C ASN A 95 10.95 -4.80 -7.83
N ARG A 96 10.03 -5.62 -7.32
CA ARG A 96 8.80 -5.10 -6.71
C ARG A 96 9.13 -4.46 -5.36
N ILE A 97 8.81 -3.17 -5.22
CA ILE A 97 9.09 -2.37 -4.03
C ILE A 97 7.83 -2.04 -3.21
N GLY A 98 6.64 -2.28 -3.77
CA GLY A 98 5.38 -2.03 -3.08
C GLY A 98 4.18 -2.49 -3.86
N TYR A 99 3.00 -2.35 -3.25
CA TYR A 99 1.72 -2.59 -3.91
C TYR A 99 0.57 -1.84 -3.23
N THR A 100 -0.51 -1.64 -3.99
CA THR A 100 -1.81 -1.20 -3.49
C THR A 100 -2.82 -2.34 -3.71
N PRO A 101 -3.43 -2.88 -2.64
CA PRO A 101 -4.42 -3.96 -2.78
C PRO A 101 -5.69 -3.46 -3.48
N SER A 102 -6.40 -4.37 -4.15
CA SER A 102 -7.65 -4.05 -4.85
C SER A 102 -8.82 -3.74 -3.91
N LYS A 103 -8.74 -4.21 -2.66
CA LYS A 103 -9.76 -4.02 -1.61
C LYS A 103 -9.09 -3.44 -0.36
N ARG A 104 -9.76 -2.48 0.29
CA ARG A 104 -9.32 -1.80 1.51
C ARG A 104 -10.20 -2.16 2.70
#